data_AF-A0A9D3ZKQ5-F1
#
_entry.id   AF-A0A9D3ZKQ5-F1
#
_cell.length_a   1.000
_cell.length_b   1.000
_cell.length_c   1.000
_cell.angle_alpha   90.00
_cell.angle_beta   90.00
_cell.angle_gamma   90.00
#
_symmetry.space_group_name_H-M   'P 1'
#
loop_
_entity.id
_entity.type
_entity.pdbx_description
1 polymer ?
#
loop_
_entity_poly.entity_id
_entity_poly.type
_entity_poly.pdbx_seq_one_letter_code
_entity_poly.pdbx_strand_id
1 'polypeptide(L)'
;MGCFLLPKSVCVEMDQIIAKFWWQKGYGKRGIHWCSWNILCDLKEFGGLSFRNFLKFNLAPLTKQGWKLITNPKTLLAQMLKAKYYPNFDFLNSELGNLPSYTWKNIWAAKGLLQLGLCWRVGTGRHIKIKIDVWAPVSENLHVHPMVREQNIVWVADLIDSNTRS
;
A
#
# COMPACT_ATOMS: atom_id res chain seq x y z
N MET A 1 11.58 11.31 9.42
CA MET A 1 10.53 10.63 8.62
C MET A 1 10.25 11.50 7.40
N GLY A 2 10.34 10.97 6.19
CA GLY A 2 9.98 11.73 4.99
C GLY A 2 8.47 11.92 4.91
N CYS A 3 8.00 13.16 4.89
CA CYS A 3 6.57 13.51 4.80
C CYS A 3 6.15 13.88 3.37
N PHE A 4 7.06 13.73 2.40
CA PHE A 4 6.90 14.25 1.05
C PHE A 4 7.21 13.20 0.00
N LEU A 5 6.33 13.14 -1.00
CA LEU A 5 6.54 12.33 -2.19
C LEU A 5 7.56 13.04 -3.07
N LEU A 6 8.69 12.40 -3.32
CA LEU A 6 9.69 12.93 -4.23
C LEU A 6 9.20 12.81 -5.68
N PRO A 7 9.58 13.76 -6.56
CA PRO A 7 9.35 13.60 -7.99
C PRO A 7 9.97 12.30 -8.50
N LYS A 8 9.25 11.58 -9.36
CA LYS A 8 9.72 10.30 -9.91
C LYS A 8 11.07 10.43 -10.62
N SER A 9 11.31 11.55 -11.32
CA SER A 9 12.59 11.83 -11.98
C SER A 9 13.76 11.83 -10.99
N VAL A 10 13.61 12.49 -9.84
CA VAL A 10 14.63 12.54 -8.79
C VAL A 10 14.91 11.14 -8.23
N CYS A 11 13.87 10.32 -8.00
CA CYS A 11 14.08 8.93 -7.57
C CYS A 11 14.85 8.11 -8.62
N VAL A 12 14.51 8.28 -9.90
CA VAL A 12 15.19 7.59 -11.01
C VAL A 12 16.66 8.05 -11.12
N GLU A 13 16.93 9.34 -10.97
CA GLU A 13 18.31 9.87 -10.94
C GLU A 13 19.11 9.29 -9.78
N MET A 14 18.52 9.20 -8.58
CA MET A 14 19.17 8.56 -7.43
C MET A 14 19.44 7.08 -7.68
N ASP A 15 18.48 6.33 -8.24
CA ASP A 15 18.67 4.93 -8.62
C ASP A 15 19.81 4.79 -9.65
N GLN A 16 19.90 5.69 -10.64
CA GLN A 16 20.97 5.70 -11.63
C GLN A 16 22.35 5.99 -11.03
N ILE A 17 22.45 6.91 -10.07
CA ILE A 17 23.70 7.23 -9.37
C ILE A 17 24.20 6.00 -8.62
N ILE A 18 23.33 5.31 -7.87
CA ILE A 18 23.71 4.10 -7.15
C ILE A 18 24.05 2.97 -8.13
N ALA A 19 23.25 2.77 -9.18
CA ALA A 19 23.54 1.76 -10.19
C ALA A 19 24.91 1.99 -10.86
N LYS A 20 25.22 3.25 -11.19
CA LYS A 20 26.52 3.62 -11.75
C LYS A 20 27.63 3.30 -10.76
N PHE A 21 27.50 3.72 -9.50
CA PHE A 21 28.48 3.43 -8.45
C PHE A 21 28.72 1.92 -8.30
N TRP A 22 27.64 1.13 -8.26
CA TRP A 22 27.68 -0.32 -8.08
C TRP A 22 28.43 -1.04 -9.21
N TRP A 23 28.18 -0.65 -10.46
CA TRP A 23 28.80 -1.31 -11.62
C TRP A 23 30.16 -0.73 -12.03
N GLN A 24 30.53 0.42 -11.49
CA GLN A 24 31.73 1.17 -11.88
C GLN A 24 33.04 0.43 -11.54
N LYS A 25 33.96 0.35 -12.51
CA LYS A 25 35.29 -0.29 -12.37
C LYS A 25 36.39 0.66 -11.85
N GLY A 26 36.02 1.83 -11.29
CA GLY A 26 36.92 2.89 -10.83
C GLY A 26 36.51 4.29 -11.30
N TYR A 27 37.05 5.36 -10.71
CA TYR A 27 36.67 6.75 -11.01
C TYR A 27 36.74 7.05 -12.53
N GLY A 28 35.69 7.64 -13.09
CA GLY A 28 35.58 7.97 -14.52
C GLY A 28 35.41 6.77 -15.47
N LYS A 29 35.54 5.51 -15.01
CA LYS A 29 35.41 4.33 -15.85
C LYS A 29 33.97 3.82 -15.90
N ARG A 30 33.47 3.55 -17.10
CA ARG A 30 32.14 2.97 -17.28
C ARG A 30 32.14 1.48 -16.92
N GLY A 31 31.19 1.09 -16.07
CA GLY A 31 30.89 -0.29 -15.74
C GLY A 31 29.98 -0.98 -16.75
N ILE A 32 30.06 -2.31 -16.83
CA ILE A 32 29.04 -3.11 -17.54
C ILE A 32 27.93 -3.41 -16.54
N HIS A 33 26.70 -3.06 -16.89
CA HIS A 33 25.51 -3.40 -16.11
C HIS A 33 25.07 -4.82 -16.51
N TRP A 34 25.48 -5.83 -15.74
CA TRP A 34 25.15 -7.24 -16.03
C TRP A 34 23.68 -7.58 -15.79
N CYS A 35 23.00 -6.78 -14.96
CA CYS A 35 21.60 -6.96 -14.62
C CYS A 35 20.93 -5.58 -14.48
N SER A 36 19.62 -5.53 -14.75
CA SER A 36 18.84 -4.29 -14.56
C SER A 36 18.77 -3.92 -13.09
N TRP A 37 18.74 -2.62 -12.79
CA TRP A 37 18.64 -2.14 -11.41
C TRP A 37 17.35 -2.62 -10.72
N ASN A 38 16.25 -2.74 -11.47
CA ASN A 38 14.97 -3.21 -10.95
C ASN A 38 15.05 -4.64 -10.41
N ILE A 39 15.71 -5.55 -11.14
CA ILE A 39 15.89 -6.95 -10.70
C ILE A 39 16.76 -6.99 -9.43
N LEU A 40 17.82 -6.18 -9.36
CA LEU A 40 18.63 -6.10 -8.13
C LEU A 40 17.82 -5.60 -6.92
N CYS A 41 16.81 -4.76 -7.16
CA CYS A 41 15.94 -4.24 -6.11
C CYS A 41 14.90 -5.25 -5.61
N ASP A 42 14.68 -6.36 -6.31
CA ASP A 42 13.75 -7.39 -5.86
C ASP A 42 14.33 -8.17 -4.67
N LEU A 43 13.46 -8.87 -3.94
CA LEU A 43 13.87 -9.62 -2.77
C LEU A 43 14.76 -10.81 -3.18
N LYS A 44 15.63 -11.23 -2.26
CA LYS A 44 16.50 -12.41 -2.48
C LYS A 44 15.72 -13.67 -2.84
N GLU A 45 14.53 -13.84 -2.28
CA GLU A 45 13.62 -14.96 -2.58
C GLU A 45 13.11 -14.96 -4.02
N PHE A 46 13.08 -13.80 -4.68
CA PHE A 46 12.69 -13.63 -6.09
C PHE A 46 13.92 -13.47 -7.01
N GLY A 47 15.13 -13.81 -6.54
CA GLY A 47 16.36 -13.75 -7.33
C GLY A 47 17.03 -12.36 -7.39
N GLY A 48 16.55 -11.39 -6.60
CA GLY A 48 17.18 -10.07 -6.47
C GLY A 48 18.24 -10.00 -5.37
N LEU A 49 18.75 -8.78 -5.10
CA LEU A 49 19.72 -8.51 -4.03
C LEU A 49 19.14 -7.67 -2.89
N SER A 50 17.82 -7.44 -2.89
CA SER A 50 17.12 -6.58 -1.93
C SER A 50 17.66 -5.15 -1.91
N PHE A 51 18.15 -4.65 -3.05
CA PHE A 51 18.53 -3.24 -3.16
C PHE A 51 17.31 -2.33 -3.04
N ARG A 52 17.53 -1.10 -2.57
CA ARG A 52 16.44 -0.15 -2.35
C ARG A 52 16.11 0.55 -3.66
N ASN A 53 14.90 0.33 -4.16
CA ASN A 53 14.30 1.20 -5.15
C ASN A 53 13.83 2.50 -4.47
N PHE A 54 14.34 3.65 -4.90
CA PHE A 54 14.06 4.92 -4.22
C PHE A 54 12.59 5.34 -4.27
N LEU A 55 11.87 5.02 -5.34
CA LEU A 55 10.44 5.32 -5.44
C LEU A 55 9.65 4.50 -4.41
N LYS A 56 9.90 3.18 -4.34
CA LYS A 56 9.28 2.30 -3.32
C LYS A 56 9.65 2.75 -1.91
N PHE A 57 10.92 3.11 -1.69
CA PHE A 57 11.42 3.59 -0.40
C PHE A 57 10.79 4.91 0.04
N ASN A 58 10.52 5.83 -0.89
CA ASN A 58 9.86 7.11 -0.61
C ASN A 58 8.35 6.94 -0.36
N LEU A 59 7.70 5.99 -1.04
CA LEU A 59 6.29 5.67 -0.82
C LEU A 59 6.02 4.94 0.50
N ALA A 60 6.93 4.06 0.93
CA ALA A 60 6.77 3.27 2.15
C ALA A 60 6.43 4.09 3.43
N PRO A 61 7.14 5.18 3.78
CA PRO A 61 6.80 5.98 4.94
C PRO A 61 5.46 6.70 4.79
N LEU A 62 5.07 7.12 3.58
CA LEU A 62 3.76 7.75 3.32
C LEU A 62 2.62 6.75 3.53
N THR A 63 2.81 5.54 3.02
CA THR A 63 1.91 4.39 3.22
C THR A 63 1.75 4.09 4.71
N LYS A 64 2.84 4.12 5.47
CA LYS A 64 2.81 3.98 6.94
C LYS A 64 2.02 5.10 7.62
N GLN A 65 2.07 6.34 7.12
CA GLN A 65 1.22 7.41 7.65
C GLN A 65 -0.26 7.17 7.33
N GLY A 66 -0.60 6.79 6.09
CA GLY A 66 -1.96 6.41 5.73
C GLY A 66 -2.49 5.26 6.60
N TRP A 67 -1.65 4.27 6.88
CA TRP A 67 -1.99 3.18 7.80
C TRP A 67 -2.32 3.68 9.21
N LYS A 68 -1.52 4.63 9.74
CA LYS A 68 -1.81 5.23 11.05
C LYS A 68 -3.13 6.00 11.08
N LEU A 69 -3.56 6.60 9.98
CA LEU A 69 -4.87 7.25 9.91
C LEU A 69 -6.02 6.25 10.07
N ILE A 70 -5.81 5.00 9.62
CA ILE A 70 -6.76 3.90 9.76
C ILE A 70 -6.69 3.30 11.16
N THR A 71 -5.50 2.97 11.67
CA THR A 71 -5.36 2.24 12.94
C THR A 71 -5.45 3.12 14.18
N ASN A 72 -5.10 4.41 14.08
CA ASN A 72 -5.01 5.33 15.22
C ASN A 72 -5.86 6.59 14.99
N PRO A 73 -7.19 6.46 14.80
CA PRO A 73 -8.07 7.57 14.44
C PRO A 73 -8.22 8.63 15.54
N LYS A 74 -7.89 8.31 16.79
CA LYS A 74 -7.96 9.23 17.94
C LYS A 74 -6.78 10.19 18.05
N THR A 75 -5.76 10.05 17.20
CA THR A 75 -4.64 10.99 17.20
C THR A 75 -5.09 12.35 16.67
N LEU A 76 -4.53 13.44 17.21
CA LEU A 76 -4.87 14.80 16.78
C LEU A 76 -4.72 14.96 15.25
N LEU A 77 -3.63 14.44 14.69
CA LEU A 77 -3.40 14.46 13.24
C LEU A 77 -4.51 13.75 12.46
N ALA A 78 -4.93 12.56 12.89
CA ALA A 78 -5.99 11.81 12.23
C ALA A 78 -7.34 12.52 12.33
N GLN A 79 -7.66 13.09 13.50
CA GLN A 79 -8.89 13.86 13.69
C GLN A 79 -8.92 15.13 12.85
N MET A 80 -7.81 15.88 12.79
CA MET A 80 -7.70 17.08 11.95
C MET A 80 -7.81 16.76 10.46
N LEU A 81 -7.11 15.72 9.98
CA LEU A 81 -7.18 15.31 8.58
C LEU A 81 -8.57 14.77 8.22
N LYS A 82 -9.21 14.00 9.11
CA LYS A 82 -10.59 13.54 8.93
C LYS A 82 -11.55 14.71 8.83
N ALA A 83 -11.54 15.63 9.79
CA ALA A 83 -12.42 16.79 9.81
C ALA A 83 -12.26 17.65 8.55
N LYS A 84 -11.03 17.80 8.03
CA LYS A 84 -10.74 18.62 6.87
C LYS A 84 -11.04 17.95 5.52
N TYR A 85 -10.64 16.69 5.34
CA TYR A 85 -10.58 16.06 4.01
C TYR A 85 -11.57 14.92 3.80
N TYR A 86 -12.01 14.25 4.87
CA TYR A 86 -12.95 13.12 4.77
C TYR A 86 -13.88 13.05 5.99
N PRO A 87 -14.67 14.10 6.27
CA PRO A 87 -15.45 14.16 7.51
C PRO A 87 -16.49 13.05 7.62
N ASN A 88 -17.12 12.70 6.49
CA ASN A 88 -18.24 11.75 6.40
C ASN A 88 -17.81 10.37 5.91
N PHE A 89 -16.52 10.18 5.62
CA PHE A 89 -16.01 8.96 5.00
C PHE A 89 -14.82 8.40 5.79
N ASP A 90 -14.36 7.24 5.36
CA ASP A 90 -13.10 6.66 5.82
C ASP A 90 -11.94 7.08 4.92
N PHE A 91 -10.72 7.00 5.45
CA PHE A 91 -9.52 7.37 4.70
C PHE A 91 -9.41 6.61 3.36
N LEU A 92 -9.74 5.32 3.31
CA LEU A 92 -9.69 4.52 2.07
C LEU A 92 -10.69 5.00 1.01
N ASN A 93 -11.84 5.52 1.44
CA ASN A 93 -12.90 6.05 0.58
C ASN A 93 -12.76 7.55 0.34
N SER A 94 -11.71 8.19 0.86
CA SER A 94 -11.48 9.62 0.69
C SER A 94 -11.07 9.98 -0.74
N GLU A 95 -11.55 11.13 -1.20
CA GLU A 95 -11.12 11.75 -2.45
C GLU A 95 -10.00 12.77 -2.18
N LEU A 96 -9.24 13.12 -3.21
CA LEU A 96 -8.19 14.13 -3.06
C LEU A 96 -8.79 15.51 -2.75
N GLY A 97 -9.97 15.80 -3.29
CA GLY A 97 -10.69 17.07 -3.11
C GLY A 97 -10.03 18.26 -3.82
N ASN A 98 -10.62 19.44 -3.60
CA ASN A 98 -10.13 20.69 -4.16
C ASN A 98 -9.08 21.33 -3.23
N LEU A 99 -8.01 21.88 -3.82
CA LEU A 99 -6.92 22.57 -3.10
C LEU A 99 -6.35 21.76 -1.91
N PRO A 100 -5.92 20.50 -2.13
CA PRO A 100 -5.35 19.68 -1.06
C PRO A 100 -4.06 20.30 -0.53
N SER A 101 -3.83 20.24 0.78
CA SER A 101 -2.50 20.56 1.31
C SER A 101 -1.47 19.58 0.74
N TYR A 102 -0.23 20.03 0.62
CA TYR A 102 0.85 19.20 0.09
C TYR A 102 1.01 17.88 0.88
N THR A 103 0.91 17.96 2.21
CA THR A 103 0.92 16.78 3.10
C THR A 103 -0.23 15.82 2.78
N TRP A 104 -1.45 16.32 2.60
CA TRP A 104 -2.60 15.48 2.27
C TRP A 104 -2.41 14.80 0.92
N LYS A 105 -2.00 15.55 -0.11
CA LYS A 105 -1.71 15.01 -1.43
C LYS A 105 -0.69 13.86 -1.38
N ASN A 106 0.36 13.99 -0.57
CA ASN A 106 1.39 12.95 -0.44
C ASN A 106 0.90 11.71 0.32
N ILE A 107 0.14 11.88 1.41
CA ILE A 107 -0.46 10.74 2.13
C ILE A 107 -1.49 10.03 1.24
N TRP A 108 -2.32 10.81 0.55
CA TRP A 108 -3.36 10.30 -0.36
C TRP A 108 -2.76 9.57 -1.57
N ALA A 109 -1.62 10.03 -2.10
CA ALA A 109 -0.91 9.34 -3.18
C ALA A 109 -0.49 7.90 -2.79
N ALA A 110 -0.28 7.62 -1.50
CA ALA A 110 0.03 6.29 -1.00
C ALA A 110 -1.22 5.43 -0.70
N LYS A 111 -2.43 6.00 -0.81
CA LYS A 111 -3.70 5.30 -0.55
C LYS A 111 -3.86 4.05 -1.42
N GLY A 112 -3.50 4.13 -2.70
CA GLY A 112 -3.59 3.00 -3.63
C GLY A 112 -2.74 1.81 -3.20
N LEU A 113 -1.54 2.05 -2.64
CA LEU A 113 -0.69 0.96 -2.14
C LEU A 113 -1.29 0.29 -0.90
N LEU A 114 -1.96 1.05 -0.03
CA LEU A 114 -2.73 0.49 1.08
C LEU A 114 -3.88 -0.36 0.58
N GLN A 115 -4.67 0.13 -0.39
CA GLN A 115 -5.80 -0.66 -0.93
C GLN A 115 -5.37 -2.00 -1.51
N LEU A 116 -4.18 -2.07 -2.12
CA LEU A 116 -3.61 -3.32 -2.65
C LEU A 116 -3.05 -4.24 -1.55
N GLY A 117 -2.52 -3.69 -0.47
CA GLY A 117 -1.82 -4.45 0.57
C GLY A 117 -2.64 -4.75 1.83
N LEU A 118 -3.84 -4.18 1.97
CA LEU A 118 -4.69 -4.38 3.13
C LEU A 118 -5.57 -5.63 2.96
N CYS A 119 -5.65 -6.41 4.03
CA CYS A 119 -6.55 -7.53 4.16
C CYS A 119 -7.20 -7.48 5.54
N TRP A 120 -8.50 -7.78 5.60
CA TRP A 120 -9.22 -7.91 6.85
C TRP A 120 -8.72 -9.14 7.60
N ARG A 121 -8.45 -8.97 8.89
CA ARG A 121 -8.36 -10.11 9.81
C ARG A 121 -9.76 -10.43 10.30
N VAL A 122 -10.32 -11.55 9.85
CA VAL A 122 -11.67 -11.97 10.24
C VAL A 122 -11.72 -12.27 11.73
N GLY A 123 -12.60 -11.57 12.43
CA GLY A 123 -13.04 -11.90 13.79
C GLY A 123 -14.45 -12.48 13.75
N THR A 124 -15.45 -11.65 14.06
CA THR A 124 -16.87 -12.05 13.98
C THR A 124 -17.48 -11.95 12.57
N GLY A 125 -16.79 -11.32 11.62
CA GLY A 125 -17.27 -11.15 10.24
C GLY A 125 -18.44 -10.18 10.04
N ARG A 126 -19.02 -9.59 11.10
CA ARG A 126 -20.26 -8.80 11.04
C ARG A 126 -20.18 -7.47 10.29
N HIS A 127 -18.95 -6.99 10.04
CA HIS A 127 -18.70 -5.72 9.36
C HIS A 127 -17.84 -5.91 8.10
N ILE A 128 -17.72 -7.14 7.61
CA ILE A 128 -16.91 -7.49 6.45
C ILE A 128 -17.87 -8.01 5.37
N LYS A 129 -17.94 -7.32 4.23
CA LYS A 129 -18.79 -7.71 3.11
C LYS A 129 -18.05 -8.70 2.22
N ILE A 130 -18.67 -9.85 1.97
CA ILE A 130 -18.02 -10.96 1.24
C ILE A 130 -17.52 -10.53 -0.14
N LYS A 131 -18.29 -9.72 -0.86
CA LYS A 131 -18.05 -9.36 -2.26
C LYS A 131 -17.13 -8.16 -2.47
N ILE A 132 -17.01 -7.29 -1.47
CA ILE A 132 -16.38 -5.96 -1.63
C ILE A 132 -15.07 -5.89 -0.85
N ASP A 133 -15.02 -6.49 0.34
CA ASP A 133 -13.87 -6.44 1.21
C ASP A 133 -12.85 -7.52 0.86
N VAL A 134 -11.56 -7.20 0.94
CA VAL A 134 -10.48 -8.19 0.84
C VAL A 134 -10.29 -8.82 2.21
N TRP A 135 -10.88 -9.99 2.45
CA TRP A 135 -10.87 -10.66 3.76
C TRP A 135 -10.27 -12.06 3.77
N ALA A 136 -10.04 -12.63 2.59
CA ALA A 136 -9.24 -13.82 2.39
C ALA A 136 -8.00 -13.42 1.58
N PRO A 137 -6.79 -13.90 1.93
CA PRO A 137 -5.62 -13.72 1.09
C PRO A 137 -5.89 -14.42 -0.23
N VAL A 138 -6.16 -13.64 -1.27
CA VAL A 138 -6.31 -14.14 -2.63
C VAL A 138 -4.94 -14.68 -3.03
N SER A 139 -4.78 -16.00 -3.08
CA SER A 139 -3.74 -16.57 -3.93
C SER A 139 -4.01 -16.05 -5.34
N GLU A 140 -2.99 -15.53 -6.02
CA GLU A 140 -3.07 -15.03 -7.39
C GLU A 140 -4.06 -15.90 -8.18
N ASN A 141 -5.17 -15.31 -8.62
CA ASN A 141 -6.26 -15.92 -9.42
C ASN A 141 -7.54 -16.43 -8.74
N LEU A 142 -7.73 -16.31 -7.42
CA LEU A 142 -9.07 -16.54 -6.81
C LEU A 142 -9.76 -15.21 -6.46
N HIS A 143 -10.39 -14.58 -7.44
CA HIS A 143 -11.56 -13.77 -7.09
C HIS A 143 -12.58 -14.76 -6.51
N VAL A 144 -12.84 -14.66 -5.21
CA VAL A 144 -13.95 -15.38 -4.57
C VAL A 144 -15.23 -14.81 -5.16
N HIS A 145 -15.58 -15.27 -6.36
CA HIS A 145 -16.89 -15.08 -6.93
C HIS A 145 -17.77 -16.09 -6.21
N PRO A 146 -18.61 -15.67 -5.25
CA PRO A 146 -19.45 -16.62 -4.57
C PRO A 146 -20.39 -17.17 -5.63
N MET A 147 -20.30 -18.46 -5.95
CA MET A 147 -21.35 -19.20 -6.68
C MET A 147 -22.64 -19.35 -5.84
N VAL A 148 -22.80 -18.51 -4.81
CA VAL A 148 -23.94 -18.52 -3.92
C VAL A 148 -25.08 -17.78 -4.62
N ARG A 149 -26.04 -18.56 -5.13
CA ARG A 149 -27.32 -18.09 -5.67
C ARG A 149 -28.26 -17.53 -4.59
N GLU A 150 -27.91 -17.66 -3.32
CA GLU A 150 -28.75 -17.22 -2.20
C GLU A 150 -28.57 -15.72 -1.93
N GLN A 151 -29.67 -14.98 -2.04
CA GLN A 151 -29.73 -13.52 -1.87
C GLN A 151 -29.48 -13.04 -0.43
N ASN A 152 -29.32 -13.96 0.53
CA ASN A 152 -29.27 -13.66 1.96
C ASN A 152 -27.85 -13.66 2.58
N ILE A 153 -26.81 -14.05 1.84
CA ILE A 153 -25.44 -14.08 2.36
C ILE A 153 -24.69 -12.82 1.91
N VAL A 154 -24.50 -11.87 2.83
CA VAL A 154 -23.91 -10.56 2.55
C VAL A 154 -22.62 -10.34 3.33
N TRP A 155 -22.59 -10.81 4.58
CA TRP A 155 -21.50 -10.58 5.52
C TRP A 155 -20.70 -11.85 5.74
N VAL A 156 -19.40 -11.73 6.04
CA VAL A 156 -18.57 -12.88 6.40
C VAL A 156 -19.10 -13.60 7.64
N ALA A 157 -19.82 -12.89 8.52
CA ALA A 157 -20.53 -13.50 9.64
C ALA A 157 -21.55 -14.56 9.21
N ASP A 158 -22.18 -14.41 8.04
CA ASP A 158 -23.17 -15.35 7.51
C ASP A 158 -22.51 -16.67 7.06
N LEU A 159 -21.18 -16.69 6.93
CA LEU A 159 -20.38 -17.87 6.61
C LEU A 159 -19.85 -18.59 7.87
N ILE A 160 -20.03 -18.04 9.06
CA ILE A 160 -19.46 -18.57 10.31
C ILE A 160 -20.61 -19.13 11.17
N ASP A 161 -20.51 -20.39 11.59
CA ASP A 161 -21.48 -20.94 12.53
C ASP A 161 -21.23 -20.36 13.93
N SER A 162 -22.25 -19.67 14.46
CA SER A 162 -22.20 -19.03 15.77
C SER A 162 -22.00 -20.00 16.94
N ASN A 163 -22.35 -21.28 16.78
CA ASN A 163 -22.25 -22.29 17.84
C ASN A 163 -20.87 -22.95 17.93
N THR A 164 -20.19 -23.11 16.79
CA THR A 164 -18.92 -23.83 16.70
C THR A 164 -17.72 -22.91 16.46
N ARG A 165 -17.95 -21.64 16.06
CA ARG A 165 -16.91 -20.68 15.64
C ARG A 165 -15.99 -21.21 14.52
N SER A 166 -16.46 -22.21 13.78
CA SER A 166 -15.83 -22.72 12.56
C SER A 166 -16.52 -22.20 11.32
#